data_AF-W2TBT7-F1
#
_entry.id   AF-W2TBT7-F1
#
_cell.length_a   1.000
_cell.length_b   1.000
_cell.length_c   1.000
_cell.angle_alpha   90.00
_cell.angle_beta   90.00
_cell.angle_gamma   90.00
#
_symmetry.space_group_name_H-M   'P 1'
#
loop_
_entity.id
_entity.type
_entity.pdbx_description
1 polymer ?
#
loop_
_entity_poly.entity_id
_entity_poly.type
_entity_poly.pdbx_seq_one_letter_code
_entity_poly.pdbx_strand_id
1 'polypeptide(L)'
;MLMCIQSSPKLNEIIACQMYCFRDLTKWPKLNRLSQAQCQFFERLIHEHHLDSSAVSEAVYQLGIIHFRYAQYGLKPHFLDIWRQHFEELLEKLKFENSDEKSLFLEASRVLTRFLAETMNLAYSRCQQEAAIKAKEQTNDSLMETTPVIDSK
;
A
#
# COMPACT_ATOMS: atom_id res chain seq x y z
N MET A 1 -3.66 -10.49 5.23
CA MET A 1 -2.18 -10.48 5.33
C MET A 1 -1.50 -11.82 5.09
N LEU A 2 -1.84 -12.90 5.80
CA LEU A 2 -1.19 -14.21 5.59
C LEU A 2 -1.34 -14.73 4.15
N MET A 3 -2.54 -14.63 3.58
CA MET A 3 -2.81 -15.04 2.19
C MET A 3 -1.99 -14.19 1.19
N CYS A 4 -1.82 -12.89 1.47
CA CYS A 4 -0.97 -12.02 0.67
C CYS A 4 0.50 -12.48 0.68
N ILE A 5 1.03 -12.83 1.86
CA ILE A 5 2.41 -13.35 2.01
C ILE A 5 2.56 -14.70 1.29
N GLN A 6 1.54 -15.56 1.37
CA GLN A 6 1.54 -16.85 0.67
C GLN A 6 1.55 -16.67 -0.86
N SER A 7 0.75 -15.75 -1.39
CA SER A 7 0.72 -15.46 -2.83
C SER A 7 1.94 -14.68 -3.31
N SER A 8 2.59 -13.92 -2.44
CA SER A 8 3.86 -13.28 -2.77
C SER A 8 4.83 -13.29 -1.59
N PRO A 9 5.74 -14.29 -1.55
CA PRO A 9 6.77 -14.40 -0.51
C PRO A 9 7.65 -13.16 -0.41
N LYS A 10 7.76 -12.36 -1.48
CA LYS A 10 8.48 -11.08 -1.45
C LYS A 10 7.92 -10.10 -0.42
N LEU A 11 6.61 -10.14 -0.13
CA LEU A 11 6.02 -9.37 0.96
C LEU A 11 6.66 -9.69 2.31
N ASN A 12 7.02 -10.97 2.53
CA ASN A 12 7.69 -11.42 3.75
C ASN A 12 9.05 -10.73 3.94
N GLU A 13 9.79 -10.55 2.85
CA GLU A 13 11.06 -9.83 2.86
C GLU A 13 10.86 -8.33 3.13
N ILE A 14 9.92 -7.70 2.43
CA ILE A 14 9.63 -6.26 2.54
C ILE A 14 9.20 -5.88 3.96
N ILE A 15 8.35 -6.70 4.59
CA ILE A 15 7.89 -6.45 5.96
C ILE A 15 8.92 -6.90 7.02
N ALA A 16 10.07 -7.43 6.57
CA ALA A 16 11.18 -7.95 7.38
C ALA A 16 10.76 -9.08 8.33
N CYS A 17 10.09 -10.09 7.78
CA CYS A 17 9.68 -11.30 8.49
C CYS A 17 10.58 -12.51 8.20
N GLN A 18 11.87 -12.27 7.96
CA GLN A 18 12.81 -13.34 7.61
C GLN A 18 13.06 -14.34 8.75
N MET A 19 12.68 -14.01 9.98
CA MET A 19 12.93 -14.81 11.19
C MET A 19 11.86 -15.87 11.49
N TYR A 20 10.72 -15.87 10.79
CA TYR A 20 9.61 -16.77 11.08
C TYR A 20 9.30 -17.67 9.89
N CYS A 21 9.22 -18.98 10.14
CA CYS A 21 8.65 -19.89 9.15
C CYS A 21 7.15 -19.59 8.99
N PHE A 22 6.56 -19.93 7.84
CA PHE A 22 5.14 -19.62 7.54
C PHE A 22 4.17 -20.05 8.65
N ARG A 23 4.46 -21.18 9.31
CA ARG A 23 3.65 -21.75 10.40
C ARG A 23 3.61 -20.86 11.66
N ASP A 24 4.64 -20.06 11.90
CA ASP A 24 4.74 -19.19 13.08
C ASP A 24 4.38 -17.72 12.78
N LEU A 25 4.04 -17.39 11.52
CA LEU A 25 3.64 -16.03 11.13
C LEU A 25 2.42 -15.51 11.91
N THR A 26 1.52 -16.40 12.33
CA THR A 26 0.37 -16.06 13.19
C THR A 26 0.77 -15.54 14.57
N LYS A 27 1.97 -15.92 15.05
CA LYS A 27 2.51 -15.50 16.35
C LYS A 27 3.36 -14.24 16.25
N TRP A 28 3.63 -13.75 15.04
CA TRP A 28 4.53 -12.63 14.85
C TRP A 28 3.87 -11.30 15.26
N PRO A 29 4.37 -10.60 16.29
CA PRO A 29 3.68 -9.42 16.83
C PRO A 29 3.56 -8.27 15.82
N LYS A 30 4.51 -8.13 14.89
CA LYS A 30 4.45 -7.09 13.86
C LYS A 30 3.35 -7.36 12.84
N LEU A 31 3.09 -8.63 12.47
CA LEU A 31 1.99 -8.97 11.57
C LEU A 31 0.64 -8.65 12.20
N ASN A 32 0.50 -8.96 13.49
CA ASN A 32 -0.70 -8.62 14.23
C ASN A 32 -0.92 -7.10 14.26
N ARG A 33 0.12 -6.31 14.59
CA ARG A 33 0.05 -4.84 14.55
C ARG A 33 -0.29 -4.30 13.15
N LEU A 34 0.27 -4.87 12.09
CA LEU A 34 -0.06 -4.48 10.72
C LEU A 34 -1.53 -4.77 10.38
N SER A 35 -2.07 -5.88 10.87
CA SER A 35 -3.46 -6.26 10.65
C SER A 35 -4.41 -5.36 11.45
N GLN A 36 -4.05 -5.06 12.70
CA GLN A 36 -4.77 -4.08 13.54
C GLN A 36 -4.77 -2.68 12.91
N ALA A 37 -3.63 -2.23 12.38
CA ALA A 37 -3.54 -0.93 11.71
C ALA A 37 -4.44 -0.86 10.46
N GLN A 38 -4.61 -1.97 9.73
CA GLN A 38 -5.57 -2.04 8.63
C GLN A 38 -7.02 -1.90 9.13
N CYS A 39 -7.40 -2.64 10.17
CA CYS A 39 -8.73 -2.53 10.77
C CYS A 39 -9.00 -1.09 11.25
N GLN A 40 -8.06 -0.51 12.01
CA GLN A 40 -8.16 0.86 12.51
C GLN A 40 -8.26 1.90 11.38
N PHE A 41 -7.60 1.65 10.24
CA PHE A 41 -7.72 2.53 9.09
C PHE A 41 -9.16 2.50 8.55
N PHE A 42 -9.75 1.33 8.33
CA PHE A 42 -11.15 1.21 7.91
C PHE A 42 -12.13 1.79 8.92
N GLU A 43 -11.94 1.53 10.22
CA GLU A 43 -12.75 2.13 11.28
C GLU A 43 -12.74 3.66 11.18
N ARG A 44 -11.56 4.26 10.93
CA ARG A 44 -11.44 5.71 10.74
C ARG A 44 -12.23 6.20 9.53
N LEU A 45 -12.08 5.52 8.39
CA LEU A 45 -12.79 5.90 7.16
C LEU A 45 -14.31 5.85 7.34
N ILE A 46 -14.80 4.81 8.01
CA ILE A 46 -16.24 4.55 8.16
C ILE A 46 -16.84 5.41 9.29
N HIS A 47 -16.23 5.41 10.47
CA HIS A 47 -16.83 5.98 11.68
C HIS A 47 -16.41 7.41 11.97
N GLU A 48 -15.19 7.80 11.62
CA GLU A 48 -14.70 9.17 11.87
C GLU A 48 -14.89 10.07 10.65
N HIS A 49 -14.60 9.56 9.45
CA HIS A 49 -14.78 10.33 8.21
C HIS A 49 -16.16 10.14 7.59
N HIS A 50 -16.99 9.23 8.10
CA HIS A 50 -18.34 8.96 7.59
C HIS A 50 -18.39 8.72 6.07
N LEU A 51 -17.32 8.12 5.53
CA LEU A 51 -17.12 7.92 4.09
C LEU A 51 -17.20 9.21 3.26
N ASP A 52 -16.89 10.38 3.85
CA ASP A 52 -16.75 11.64 3.12
C ASP A 52 -15.66 11.51 2.05
N SER A 53 -16.02 11.82 0.80
CA SER A 53 -15.15 11.59 -0.34
C SER A 53 -13.82 12.35 -0.23
N SER A 54 -13.84 13.59 0.27
CA SER A 54 -12.64 14.41 0.39
C SER A 54 -11.72 13.88 1.49
N ALA A 55 -12.27 13.65 2.69
CA ALA A 55 -11.50 13.16 3.83
C ALA A 55 -10.93 11.75 3.59
N VAL A 56 -11.72 10.86 3.00
CA VAL A 56 -11.26 9.51 2.63
C VAL A 56 -10.19 9.59 1.55
N SER A 57 -10.37 10.41 0.50
CA SER A 57 -9.35 10.59 -0.55
C SER A 57 -8.01 11.01 0.04
N GLU A 58 -8.01 12.02 0.92
CA GLU A 58 -6.79 12.52 1.54
C GLU A 58 -6.11 11.44 2.40
N ALA A 59 -6.87 10.78 3.29
CA ALA A 59 -6.33 9.73 4.16
C ALA A 59 -5.72 8.56 3.37
N VAL A 60 -6.38 8.15 2.29
CA VAL A 60 -5.92 7.07 1.40
C VAL A 60 -4.72 7.50 0.57
N TYR A 61 -4.70 8.74 0.08
CA TYR A 61 -3.57 9.30 -0.64
C TYR A 61 -2.31 9.32 0.23
N GLN A 62 -2.42 9.79 1.47
CA GLN A 62 -1.33 9.75 2.45
C GLN A 62 -0.85 8.31 2.73
N LEU A 63 -1.76 7.35 2.80
CA LEU A 63 -1.40 5.94 2.95
C LEU A 63 -0.57 5.44 1.75
N GLY A 64 -0.91 5.86 0.53
CA GLY A 64 -0.12 5.57 -0.67
C GLY A 64 1.30 6.14 -0.63
N ILE A 65 1.46 7.39 -0.16
CA ILE A 65 2.79 8.01 0.06
C ILE A 65 3.61 7.20 1.06
N ILE A 66 3.00 6.77 2.17
CA ILE A 66 3.67 5.92 3.16
C ILE A 66 4.13 4.61 2.53
N HIS A 67 3.30 3.97 1.72
CA HIS A 67 3.67 2.73 1.03
C HIS A 67 4.81 2.94 0.03
N PHE A 68 4.86 4.07 -0.67
CA PHE A 68 5.99 4.40 -1.54
C PHE A 68 7.34 4.43 -0.81
N ARG A 69 7.39 4.77 0.48
CA ARG A 69 8.64 4.72 1.27
C ARG A 69 9.25 3.32 1.36
N TYR A 70 8.45 2.28 1.13
CA TYR A 70 8.89 0.88 1.07
C TYR A 70 9.29 0.42 -0.33
N ALA A 71 9.19 1.28 -1.35
CA ALA A 71 9.63 0.99 -2.72
C ALA A 71 11.12 0.60 -2.77
N GLN A 72 11.95 1.24 -1.95
CA GLN A 72 13.37 0.91 -1.80
C GLN A 72 13.63 -0.52 -1.32
N TYR A 73 12.67 -1.15 -0.64
CA TYR A 73 12.73 -2.55 -0.21
C TYR A 73 12.05 -3.51 -1.21
N GLY A 74 11.55 -2.98 -2.33
CA GLY A 74 10.90 -3.73 -3.39
C GLY A 74 9.37 -3.80 -3.30
N LEU A 75 8.73 -2.98 -2.45
CA LEU A 75 7.27 -2.86 -2.49
C LEU A 75 6.85 -2.29 -3.85
N LYS A 76 5.93 -2.95 -4.55
CA LYS A 76 5.38 -2.54 -5.85
C LYS A 76 3.86 -2.39 -5.78
N PRO A 77 3.26 -1.50 -6.60
CA PRO A 77 1.80 -1.30 -6.68
C PRO A 77 0.96 -2.58 -6.75
N HIS A 78 1.40 -3.60 -7.49
CA HIS A 78 0.68 -4.87 -7.64
C HIS A 78 0.37 -5.60 -6.31
N PHE A 79 1.04 -5.25 -5.21
CA PHE A 79 0.75 -5.86 -3.90
C PHE A 79 -0.60 -5.41 -3.36
N LEU A 80 -1.08 -4.24 -3.77
CA LEU A 80 -2.44 -3.78 -3.44
C LEU A 80 -3.50 -4.60 -4.16
N ASP A 81 -3.25 -5.05 -5.39
CA ASP A 81 -4.17 -5.96 -6.09
C ASP A 81 -4.25 -7.32 -5.41
N ILE A 82 -3.09 -7.89 -5.04
CA ILE A 82 -3.02 -9.13 -4.25
C ILE A 82 -3.77 -8.95 -2.92
N TRP A 83 -3.55 -7.83 -2.23
CA TRP A 83 -4.25 -7.54 -0.98
C TRP A 83 -5.76 -7.43 -1.18
N ARG A 84 -6.23 -6.71 -2.21
CA ARG A 84 -7.66 -6.50 -2.49
C ARG A 84 -8.36 -7.82 -2.77
N GLN A 85 -7.80 -8.66 -3.63
CA GLN A 85 -8.34 -9.99 -3.95
C GLN A 85 -8.50 -10.84 -2.68
N HIS A 86 -7.44 -10.94 -1.88
CA HIS A 86 -7.48 -11.70 -0.64
C HIS A 86 -8.40 -11.11 0.42
N PHE A 87 -8.56 -9.79 0.44
CA PHE A 87 -9.49 -9.13 1.35
C PHE A 87 -10.94 -9.45 0.97
N GLU A 88 -11.29 -9.38 -0.31
CA GLU A 88 -12.62 -9.77 -0.81
C GLU A 88 -12.95 -11.23 -0.46
N GLU A 89 -12.01 -12.16 -0.68
CA GLU A 89 -12.19 -13.57 -0.28
C GLU A 89 -12.43 -13.76 1.22
N LEU A 90 -11.89 -12.87 2.08
CA LEU A 90 -12.17 -12.90 3.52
C LEU A 90 -13.56 -12.37 3.84
N LEU A 91 -13.98 -11.30 3.17
CA LEU A 91 -15.31 -10.72 3.37
C LEU A 91 -16.41 -11.71 2.95
N GLU A 92 -16.20 -12.47 1.87
CA GLU A 92 -17.17 -13.49 1.42
C GLU A 92 -17.41 -14.61 2.44
N LYS A 93 -16.43 -14.88 3.31
CA LYS A 93 -16.53 -15.88 4.38
C LYS A 93 -17.31 -15.40 5.60
N LEU A 94 -17.63 -14.10 5.67
CA LEU A 94 -18.45 -13.56 6.75
C LEU A 94 -19.86 -14.14 6.69
N LYS A 95 -20.38 -14.43 7.89
CA LYS A 95 -21.72 -14.98 8.08
C LYS A 95 -22.69 -13.84 8.30
N PHE A 96 -23.76 -13.84 7.52
CA PHE A 96 -24.88 -12.93 7.65
C PHE A 96 -26.14 -13.79 7.73
N GLU A 97 -27.10 -13.37 8.56
CA GLU A 97 -28.40 -14.03 8.63
C GLU A 97 -29.24 -13.68 7.40
N ASN A 98 -29.04 -12.48 6.85
CA ASN A 98 -29.73 -11.97 5.67
C ASN A 98 -28.80 -11.96 4.44
N SER A 99 -29.21 -12.64 3.36
CA SER A 99 -28.45 -12.73 2.10
C SER A 99 -28.38 -11.41 1.33
N ASP A 100 -29.41 -10.58 1.44
CA ASP A 100 -29.48 -9.29 0.75
C ASP A 100 -28.55 -8.29 1.44
N GLU A 101 -28.54 -8.29 2.77
CA GLU A 101 -27.59 -7.51 3.56
C GLU A 101 -26.15 -7.90 3.24
N LYS A 102 -25.86 -9.21 3.18
CA LYS A 102 -24.55 -9.71 2.75
C LYS A 102 -24.18 -9.18 1.36
N SER A 103 -25.10 -9.22 0.42
CA SER A 103 -24.85 -8.78 -0.96
C SER A 103 -24.54 -7.28 -1.02
N LEU A 104 -25.32 -6.46 -0.32
CA LEU A 104 -25.08 -5.01 -0.20
C LEU A 104 -23.74 -4.71 0.48
N PHE A 105 -23.42 -5.42 1.56
CA PHE A 105 -22.15 -5.25 2.27
C PHE A 105 -20.95 -5.58 1.39
N LEU A 106 -21.01 -6.70 0.66
CA LEU A 106 -19.94 -7.12 -0.25
C LEU A 106 -19.76 -6.12 -1.40
N GLU A 107 -20.85 -5.62 -1.97
CA GLU A 107 -20.79 -4.63 -3.03
C GLU A 107 -20.19 -3.30 -2.55
N ALA A 108 -20.68 -2.78 -1.42
CA ALA A 108 -20.12 -1.56 -0.82
C ALA A 108 -18.63 -1.72 -0.49
N SER A 109 -18.23 -2.89 0.02
CA SER A 109 -16.84 -3.19 0.33
C SER A 109 -15.97 -3.23 -0.92
N ARG A 110 -16.44 -3.82 -2.02
CA ARG A 110 -15.71 -3.85 -3.31
C ARG A 110 -15.51 -2.44 -3.86
N VAL A 111 -16.54 -1.60 -3.81
CA VAL A 111 -16.45 -0.20 -4.24
C VAL A 111 -15.39 0.53 -3.41
N LEU A 112 -15.44 0.39 -2.09
CA LEU A 112 -14.49 1.05 -1.19
C LEU A 112 -13.05 0.54 -1.40
N THR A 113 -12.82 -0.77 -1.41
CA THR A 113 -11.46 -1.34 -1.54
C THR A 113 -10.84 -1.05 -2.89
N ARG A 114 -11.65 -1.00 -3.96
CA ARG A 114 -11.21 -0.55 -5.28
C ARG A 114 -10.78 0.92 -5.25
N PHE A 115 -11.62 1.79 -4.71
CA PHE A 115 -11.31 3.21 -4.57
C PHE A 115 -10.01 3.44 -3.77
N LEU A 116 -9.83 2.68 -2.68
CA LEU A 116 -8.61 2.68 -1.87
C LEU A 116 -7.37 2.33 -2.69
N ALA A 117 -7.42 1.21 -3.41
CA ALA A 117 -6.30 0.73 -4.22
C ALA A 117 -5.94 1.72 -5.34
N GLU A 118 -6.94 2.24 -6.05
CA GLU A 118 -6.74 3.21 -7.15
C GLU A 118 -6.11 4.51 -6.64
N THR A 119 -6.62 5.05 -5.53
CA THR A 119 -6.10 6.30 -4.93
C THR A 119 -4.69 6.12 -4.38
N MET A 120 -4.40 4.98 -3.73
CA MET A 120 -3.05 4.67 -3.28
C MET A 120 -2.08 4.51 -4.46
N ASN A 121 -2.50 3.85 -5.55
CA ASN A 121 -1.69 3.70 -6.76
C ASN A 121 -1.40 5.05 -7.43
N LEU A 122 -2.36 5.97 -7.41
CA LEU A 122 -2.17 7.35 -7.88
C LEU A 122 -1.09 8.07 -7.07
N ALA A 123 -1.20 8.03 -5.73
CA ALA A 123 -0.22 8.64 -4.83
C ALA A 123 1.18 8.04 -5.04
N TYR A 124 1.26 6.72 -5.09
CA TYR A 124 2.50 5.99 -5.33
C TYR A 124 3.15 6.42 -6.65
N SER A 125 2.36 6.50 -7.73
CA SER A 125 2.84 6.88 -9.06
C SER A 125 3.36 8.32 -9.08
N ARG A 126 2.70 9.24 -8.38
CA ARG A 126 3.18 10.62 -8.23
C ARG A 126 4.52 10.69 -7.51
N CYS A 127 4.66 10.01 -6.37
CA CYS A 127 5.94 9.97 -5.66
C CYS A 127 7.06 9.37 -6.51
N GLN A 128 6.76 8.35 -7.31
CA GLN A 128 7.72 7.75 -8.22
C GLN A 128 8.18 8.73 -9.32
N GLN A 129 7.26 9.49 -9.90
CA GLN A 129 7.58 10.52 -10.89
C GLN A 129 8.44 11.63 -10.29
N GLU A 130 8.08 12.14 -9.11
CA GLU A 130 8.85 13.17 -8.40
C GLU A 130 10.27 12.69 -8.06
N ALA A 131 10.42 11.45 -7.59
CA ALA A 131 11.73 10.87 -7.31
C ALA A 131 12.58 10.74 -8.58
N ALA A 132 11.98 10.36 -9.71
CA ALA A 132 12.68 10.26 -10.98
C ALA A 132 13.14 11.62 -11.53
N ILE A 133 12.35 12.69 -11.32
CA ILE A 133 12.74 14.05 -11.69
C ILE A 133 13.94 14.51 -10.85
N LYS A 134 13.85 14.37 -9.52
CA LYS A 134 14.95 14.75 -8.60
C LYS A 134 16.26 14.01 -8.90
N ALA A 135 16.18 12.73 -9.24
CA ALA A 135 17.36 11.95 -9.62
C ALA A 135 18.03 12.48 -10.91
N LYS A 136 17.25 12.95 -11.88
CA LYS A 136 17.77 13.54 -13.13
C LYS A 136 18.45 14.88 -12.87
N GLU A 137 17.84 15.73 -12.02
CA GLU A 137 18.42 17.03 -11.64
C GLU A 137 19.79 16.84 -10.95
N GLN A 138 19.88 15.93 -9.99
CA GLN A 138 21.15 15.62 -9.29
C GLN A 138 22.23 15.06 -10.23
N THR A 139 21.83 14.29 -11.24
CA THR A 139 22.77 13.76 -12.24
C THR A 139 23.33 14.87 -13.13
N ASN A 140 22.49 15.84 -13.52
CA ASN A 140 22.91 16.97 -14.35
C ASN A 140 23.85 17.92 -13.60
N ASP A 141 23.57 18.21 -12.31
CA ASP A 141 24.44 19.07 -11.49
C ASP A 141 25.83 18.44 -11.29
N SER A 142 25.89 17.12 -11.06
CA SER A 142 27.16 16.39 -10.91
C SER A 142 28.00 16.37 -12.21
N LEU A 143 27.35 16.43 -13.37
CA LEU A 143 28.03 16.52 -14.68
C LEU A 143 28.57 17.93 -14.96
N MET A 144 27.95 18.98 -14.41
CA MET A 144 28.44 20.35 -14.56
C MET A 144 29.67 20.64 -13.68
N GLU A 145 29.76 20.06 -12.47
CA GLU A 145 30.91 20.23 -11.57
C GLU A 145 32.20 19.53 -12.03
N THR A 146 32.12 18.58 -12.97
CA THR A 146 33.28 17.78 -13.43
C THR A 146 33.90 18.28 -14.74
N THR A 147 33.44 19.40 -15.29
CA THR A 147 34.03 19.96 -16.53
C THR A 147 35.33 20.70 -16.19
N PRO A 148 36.52 20.22 -16.61
CA PRO A 148 37.74 20.94 -16.34
C PRO A 148 37.78 22.22 -17.17
N VAL A 149 38.05 23.35 -16.52
CA VAL A 149 38.37 24.61 -17.19
C VAL A 149 39.66 24.39 -17.97
N ILE A 150 39.54 24.21 -19.30
CA ILE A 150 40.70 24.18 -20.18
C ILE A 150 41.14 25.63 -20.37
N ASP A 151 42.06 26.08 -19.50
CA ASP A 151 42.76 27.36 -19.68
C ASP A 151 43.53 27.32 -21.01
N SER A 152 43.02 28.06 -21.98
CA SER A 152 43.66 28.25 -23.27
C SER A 152 44.66 29.40 -23.13
N LYS A 153 45.96 29.06 -23.12
CA LYS A 153 47.06 30.03 -23.21
C LYS A 153 47.20 30.62 -24.61
#